data_AF-X1FHY4-F1
#
_entry.id   AF-X1FHY4-F1
#
_cell.length_a   1.000
_cell.length_b   1.000
_cell.length_c   1.000
_cell.angle_alpha   90.00
_cell.angle_beta   90.00
_cell.angle_gamma   90.00
#
_symmetry.space_group_name_H-M   'P 1'
#
loop_
_entity.id
_entity.type
_entity.pdbx_description
1 polymer ?
#
loop_
_entity_poly.entity_id
_entity_poly.type
_entity_poly.pdbx_seq_one_letter_code
_entity_poly.pdbx_strand_id
1 'polypeptide(L)' 'NPKTKEIMGFKAYKSVLDVPEDIDIALFVIPSKFVNSTAEECGKKGIKGLVIITAGFKEIGGEGITRE' A
#
# COMPACT_ATOMS: atom_id res chain seq x y z
N ASN A 1 7.93 -1.36 -4.20
CA ASN A 1 8.61 -2.61 -3.84
C ASN A 1 10.01 -2.30 -3.30
N PRO A 2 10.29 -2.53 -2.01
CA PRO A 2 11.55 -2.13 -1.39
C PRO A 2 12.78 -2.98 -1.80
N LYS A 3 12.58 -4.14 -2.43
CA LYS A 3 13.64 -5.14 -2.71
C LYS A 3 14.13 -5.16 -4.15
N THR A 4 13.37 -4.63 -5.10
CA THR A 4 13.73 -4.61 -6.53
C THR A 4 13.69 -3.19 -7.07
N LYS A 5 14.46 -2.95 -8.14
CA LYS A 5 14.48 -1.69 -8.88
C LYS A 5 13.58 -1.72 -10.13
N GLU A 6 13.11 -2.90 -10.53
CA GLU A 6 12.28 -3.10 -11.73
C GLU A 6 11.31 -4.28 -11.56
N ILE A 7 10.13 -4.18 -12.14
CA ILE A 7 9.11 -5.24 -12.23
C ILE A 7 8.50 -5.19 -13.64
N MET A 8 8.60 -6.29 -14.41
CA MET A 8 8.03 -6.40 -15.77
C MET A 8 8.41 -5.24 -16.72
N GLY A 9 9.64 -4.74 -16.64
CA GLY A 9 10.10 -3.60 -17.45
C GLY A 9 9.71 -2.22 -16.91
N PHE A 10 8.98 -2.14 -15.80
CA PHE A 10 8.62 -0.88 -15.13
C PHE A 10 9.52 -0.63 -13.93
N LYS A 11 9.97 0.63 -13.79
CA LYS A 11 10.75 1.06 -12.62
C LYS A 11 9.96 0.83 -11.33
N ALA A 12 10.59 0.18 -10.36
CA ALA A 12 10.02 -0.06 -9.05
C ALA A 12 10.60 0.95 -8.03
N TYR A 13 9.70 1.61 -7.31
CA TYR A 13 10.03 2.54 -6.24
C TYR A 13 9.95 1.85 -4.87
N LYS A 14 10.73 2.31 -3.89
CA LYS A 14 10.75 1.68 -2.55
C LYS A 14 9.50 2.08 -1.76
N SER A 15 9.15 3.35 -1.79
CA SER A 15 7.92 3.94 -1.25
C SER A 15 7.11 4.62 -2.36
N VAL A 16 5.81 4.83 -2.10
CA VAL A 16 4.94 5.66 -2.92
C VAL A 16 5.37 7.14 -2.93
N LEU A 17 6.07 7.57 -1.87
CA LEU A 17 6.62 8.92 -1.74
C LEU A 17 7.75 9.21 -2.74
N ASP A 18 8.43 8.15 -3.23
CA ASP A 18 9.54 8.28 -4.17
C ASP A 18 9.06 8.47 -5.62
N VAL A 19 7.77 8.29 -5.90
CA VAL A 19 7.19 8.45 -7.23
C VAL A 19 7.09 9.96 -7.51
N PRO A 20 7.72 10.49 -8.57
CA PRO A 20 7.68 11.93 -8.85
C PRO A 20 6.31 12.40 -9.36
N GLU A 21 5.57 11.54 -10.04
CA GLU A 21 4.26 11.84 -10.61
C GLU A 21 3.14 11.89 -9.56
N ASP A 22 2.01 12.49 -9.94
CA ASP A 22 0.77 12.41 -9.18
C ASP A 22 0.12 11.02 -9.38
N ILE A 23 -0.56 10.54 -8.34
CA ILE A 23 -1.19 9.21 -8.32
C ILE A 23 -2.65 9.36 -7.88
N ASP A 24 -3.58 8.91 -8.72
CA ASP A 24 -5.00 8.97 -8.42
C ASP A 24 -5.44 7.85 -7.47
N ILE A 25 -4.95 6.63 -7.72
CA ILE A 25 -5.37 5.40 -7.03
C ILE A 25 -4.15 4.52 -6.69
N ALA A 26 -4.13 3.98 -5.48
CA ALA A 26 -3.16 2.96 -5.06
C ALA A 26 -3.84 1.61 -4.78
N LEU A 27 -3.27 0.53 -5.33
CA LEU A 27 -3.72 -0.85 -5.12
C LEU A 27 -2.81 -1.56 -4.13
N PHE A 28 -3.37 -2.07 -3.03
CA PHE A 28 -2.61 -2.68 -1.95
C PHE A 28 -2.67 -4.20 -2.09
N VAL A 29 -1.52 -4.78 -2.42
CA VAL A 29 -1.27 -6.23 -2.51
C VAL A 29 -0.04 -6.56 -1.66
N ILE A 30 -0.14 -6.26 -0.37
CA ILE A 30 0.94 -6.39 0.62
C ILE A 30 0.42 -7.09 1.88
N PRO A 31 1.28 -7.64 2.76
CA PRO A 31 0.82 -8.19 4.04
C PRO A 31 0.04 -7.16 4.88
N SER A 32 -1.04 -7.59 5.53
CA SER A 32 -1.99 -6.71 6.26
C SER A 32 -1.32 -5.78 7.28
N LYS A 33 -0.30 -6.26 7.99
CA LYS A 33 0.47 -5.46 8.96
C LYS A 33 1.14 -4.19 8.39
N PHE A 34 1.27 -4.08 7.07
CA PHE A 34 1.86 -2.92 6.40
C PHE A 34 0.83 -1.99 5.77
N VAL A 35 -0.45 -2.36 5.76
CA VAL A 35 -1.49 -1.59 5.07
C VAL A 35 -1.64 -0.20 5.68
N ASN A 36 -1.79 -0.08 7.00
CA ASN A 36 -2.05 1.22 7.63
C ASN A 36 -0.90 2.21 7.44
N SER A 37 0.35 1.76 7.60
CA SER A 37 1.52 2.61 7.33
C SER A 37 1.62 3.03 5.86
N THR A 38 1.30 2.12 4.93
CA THR A 38 1.33 2.44 3.48
C THR A 38 0.18 3.39 3.11
N ALA A 39 -0.99 3.25 3.75
CA ALA A 39 -2.12 4.16 3.57
C ALA A 39 -1.79 5.57 4.05
N GLU A 40 -1.07 5.70 5.17
CA GLU A 40 -0.58 6.99 5.65
C GLU A 40 0.38 7.65 4.66
N GLU A 41 1.31 6.88 4.08
CA GLU A 41 2.20 7.38 3.01
C GLU A 41 1.41 7.84 1.78
N CYS A 42 0.37 7.09 1.39
CA CYS A 42 -0.52 7.48 0.29
C CYS A 42 -1.24 8.80 0.59
N GLY A 43 -1.70 8.99 1.83
CA GLY A 43 -2.29 10.25 2.30
C GLY A 43 -1.30 11.41 2.22
N LYS A 44 -0.04 11.21 2.65
CA LYS A 44 1.04 12.21 2.53
C LYS A 44 1.36 12.57 1.08
N LYS A 45 1.27 11.60 0.17
CA LYS A 45 1.45 11.81 -1.28
C LYS A 45 0.24 12.48 -1.96
N GLY A 46 -0.90 12.59 -1.26
CA GLY A 46 -2.12 13.20 -1.79
C GLY A 46 -2.99 12.24 -2.63
N ILE A 47 -2.78 10.94 -2.50
CA ILE A 47 -3.54 9.92 -3.24
C ILE A 47 -4.96 9.84 -2.69
N LYS A 48 -5.95 9.90 -3.58
CA LYS A 48 -7.36 10.02 -3.19
C LYS A 48 -8.08 8.68 -3.11
N GLY A 49 -7.65 7.69 -3.89
CA GLY A 49 -8.26 6.36 -3.92
C GLY A 49 -7.33 5.28 -3.39
N LEU A 50 -7.83 4.44 -2.48
CA LEU A 50 -7.14 3.22 -2.04
C LEU A 50 -8.02 2.01 -2.34
N VAL A 51 -7.46 1.00 -2.98
CA VAL A 51 -8.12 -0.29 -3.20
C VAL A 51 -7.30 -1.36 -2.49
N ILE A 52 -7.88 -2.02 -1.50
CA ILE A 52 -7.19 -2.99 -0.66
C ILE A 52 -7.64 -4.40 -1.08
N ILE A 53 -6.71 -5.16 -1.67
CA ILE A 53 -6.92 -6.57 -2.02
C ILE A 53 -6.49 -7.48 -0.87
N THR A 54 -5.55 -7.00 -0.05
CA THR A 54 -5.06 -7.68 1.14
C THR A 54 -6.21 -8.12 2.06
N ALA A 55 -6.19 -9.40 2.46
CA ALA A 55 -7.06 -9.96 3.51
C ALA A 55 -6.34 -9.98 4.88
N GLY A 56 -7.07 -10.36 5.92
CA GLY A 56 -6.57 -10.50 7.29
C GLY A 56 -6.91 -9.32 8.21
N PHE A 57 -8.03 -8.64 7.93
CA PHE A 57 -8.61 -7.61 8.79
C PHE A 57 -9.69 -8.22 9.69
N LYS A 58 -10.75 -7.48 10.02
CA LYS A 58 -11.79 -7.90 10.96
C LYS A 58 -12.44 -9.23 10.61
N GLU A 59 -12.44 -9.64 9.34
CA GLU A 59 -13.00 -10.91 8.88
C GLU A 59 -12.35 -12.14 9.50
N ILE A 60 -11.10 -12.05 9.99
CA ILE A 60 -10.41 -13.17 10.66
C ILE A 60 -10.57 -13.16 12.19
N GLY A 61 -11.22 -12.14 12.77
CA GLY A 61 -11.32 -11.97 14.22
C GLY A 61 -9.95 -11.78 14.91
N GLY A 62 -9.93 -11.85 16.24
CA GLY A 62 -8.68 -11.74 17.03
C GLY A 62 -7.89 -10.47 16.72
N GLU A 63 -6.61 -10.62 16.37
CA GLU A 63 -5.74 -9.50 15.96
C GLU A 63 -6.26 -8.73 14.73
N GLY A 64 -7.05 -9.39 13.86
CA GLY A 64 -7.63 -8.75 12.67
C GLY A 64 -8.54 -7.57 13.01
N ILE A 65 -9.21 -7.61 14.17
CA ILE A 65 -10.09 -6.53 14.65
C ILE A 65 -9.29 -5.26 14.94
N THR A 66 -8.06 -5.40 15.44
CA THR A 66 -7.19 -4.26 15.78
C THR A 66 -6.47 -3.64 14.58
N ARG A 67 -6.61 -4.24 13.38
CA ARG A 67 -5.95 -3.77 12.15
C ARG A 67 -6.85 -2.89 11.30
N GLU A 68 -8.16 -2.86 11.57
CA GLU A 68 -9.15 -1.94 10.98
C GLU A 68 -9.18 -0.62 11.77
#